data_AF-A0A0C2WW99-F1
#
_entry.id   AF-A0A0C2WW99-F1
#
_cell.length_a   1.000
_cell.length_b   1.000
_cell.length_c   1.000
_cell.angle_alpha   90.00
_cell.angle_beta   90.00
_cell.angle_gamma   90.00
#
_symmetry.space_group_name_H-M   'P 1'
#
loop_
_entity.id
_entity.type
_entity.pdbx_description
1 polymer ?
#
loop_
_entity_poly.entity_id
_entity_poly.type
_entity_poly.pdbx_seq_one_letter_code
_entity_poly.pdbx_strand_id
1 'polypeptide(L)'
;LVDVESNWHFSALRAIPKDVEDFKLGELAVDIDSKAPMLSGLLEVLLSARNRRKQGSSESGAAHAHAHANPDDDEVLLEGQVRAPSSPEDKRETKRKEKEKMLTIKKAVITSILMQSSNQKANNLQSLVGIFLHSCCTPERVVNALARMGVSISMTAVLTAIKSLSNEASRSLRELGQTLLASYAYDNFDVNLKTSMPVVENPFETLKHLTSGLLIRLEHGVTREHLKCSAELWAKSHLNP
;
A
#
# COMPACT_ATOMS: atom_id res chain seq x y z
N LEU A 1 17.98 -18.91 -8.14
CA LEU A 1 16.56 -18.52 -8.27
C LEU A 1 16.24 -17.12 -7.73
N VAL A 2 17.16 -16.43 -7.04
CA VAL A 2 17.04 -14.98 -6.88
C VAL A 2 18.25 -14.37 -7.57
N ASP A 3 18.01 -13.88 -8.78
CA ASP A 3 18.98 -13.04 -9.48
C ASP A 3 19.07 -11.71 -8.73
N VAL A 4 20.25 -11.12 -8.62
CA VAL A 4 20.43 -9.85 -7.90
C VAL A 4 19.64 -8.72 -8.58
N GLU A 5 19.37 -8.87 -9.88
CA GLU A 5 18.54 -7.96 -10.69
C GLU A 5 17.03 -8.10 -10.44
N SER A 6 16.61 -9.17 -9.77
CA SER A 6 15.18 -9.35 -9.48
C SER A 6 14.81 -8.50 -8.26
N ASN A 7 14.00 -7.45 -8.46
CA ASN A 7 13.41 -6.53 -7.45
C ASN A 7 12.46 -7.22 -6.44
N TRP A 8 12.85 -8.38 -5.92
CA TRP A 8 12.07 -9.24 -5.04
C TRP A 8 12.46 -9.05 -3.58
N HIS A 9 13.55 -8.31 -3.35
CA HIS A 9 14.05 -7.97 -2.03
C HIS A 9 13.69 -6.55 -1.64
N PHE A 10 13.12 -6.40 -0.45
CA PHE A 10 12.95 -5.11 0.20
C PHE A 10 13.83 -5.06 1.46
N SER A 11 14.66 -4.03 1.56
CA SER A 11 15.55 -3.81 2.70
C SER A 11 14.98 -2.73 3.63
N ALA A 12 14.39 -3.14 4.75
CA ALA A 12 13.85 -2.19 5.74
C ALA A 12 14.89 -1.16 6.24
N LEU A 13 16.15 -1.55 6.35
CA LEU A 13 17.24 -0.66 6.79
C LEU A 13 17.64 0.38 5.74
N ARG A 14 17.31 0.16 4.47
CA ARG A 14 17.69 1.02 3.35
C ARG A 14 16.48 1.40 2.49
N ALA A 15 15.28 1.34 3.08
CA ALA A 15 14.04 1.60 2.37
C ALA A 15 14.02 3.04 1.85
N ILE A 16 13.75 3.19 0.56
CA ILE A 16 13.56 4.48 -0.10
C ILE A 16 12.12 4.59 -0.64
N PRO A 17 11.58 5.80 -0.83
CA PRO A 17 10.20 5.98 -1.30
C PRO A 17 9.86 5.19 -2.57
N LYS A 18 10.81 5.12 -3.51
CA LYS A 18 10.67 4.36 -4.77
C LYS A 18 10.38 2.87 -4.55
N ASP A 19 10.93 2.26 -3.50
CA ASP A 19 10.67 0.84 -3.19
C ASP A 19 9.18 0.57 -2.93
N VAL A 20 8.44 1.59 -2.47
CA VAL A 20 7.01 1.53 -2.17
C VAL A 20 6.18 2.02 -3.35
N GLU A 21 6.58 3.14 -3.97
CA GLU A 21 5.84 3.78 -5.07
C GLU A 21 5.88 2.98 -6.38
N ASP A 22 7.03 2.37 -6.70
CA ASP A 22 7.22 1.66 -7.97
C ASP A 22 6.67 0.22 -7.92
N PHE A 23 6.27 -0.28 -6.75
CA PHE A 23 5.78 -1.64 -6.64
C PHE A 23 4.43 -1.82 -7.34
N LYS A 24 4.39 -2.82 -8.23
CA LYS A 24 3.16 -3.24 -8.90
C LYS A 24 2.99 -4.74 -8.81
N LEU A 25 1.91 -5.16 -8.15
CA LEU A 25 1.55 -6.57 -8.01
C LEU A 25 1.36 -7.27 -9.37
N GLY A 26 0.86 -6.53 -10.38
CA GLY A 26 0.71 -7.07 -11.73
C GLY A 26 2.05 -7.42 -12.40
N GLU A 27 3.07 -6.58 -12.24
CA GLU A 27 4.41 -6.85 -12.78
C GLU A 27 5.06 -8.03 -12.06
N LEU A 28 4.88 -8.13 -10.74
CA LEU A 28 5.32 -9.30 -9.96
C LEU A 28 4.66 -10.59 -10.45
N ALA A 29 3.36 -10.56 -10.76
CA ALA A 29 2.64 -11.72 -11.28
C ALA A 29 3.18 -12.17 -12.65
N VAL A 30 3.44 -11.23 -13.56
CA VAL A 30 4.05 -11.51 -14.87
C VAL A 30 5.44 -12.11 -14.71
N ASP A 31 6.25 -11.58 -13.79
CA ASP A 31 7.60 -12.08 -13.54
C ASP A 31 7.57 -13.52 -12.98
N ILE A 32 6.65 -13.81 -12.04
CA ILE A 32 6.41 -15.16 -11.51
C ILE A 32 6.01 -16.13 -12.64
N ASP A 33 5.08 -15.73 -13.50
CA ASP A 33 4.60 -16.59 -14.60
C ASP A 33 5.73 -16.87 -15.60
N SER A 34 6.61 -15.91 -15.84
CA SER A 34 7.76 -16.07 -16.74
C SER A 34 8.88 -16.95 -16.17
N LYS A 35 9.19 -16.80 -14.87
CA LYS A 35 10.31 -17.49 -14.20
C LYS A 35 9.94 -18.86 -13.66
N ALA A 36 8.67 -19.11 -13.37
CA ALA A 36 8.18 -20.36 -12.80
C ALA A 36 6.89 -20.85 -13.49
N PRO A 37 6.92 -21.08 -14.82
CA PRO A 37 5.71 -21.38 -15.60
C PRO A 37 5.02 -22.69 -15.14
N MET A 38 5.79 -23.69 -14.72
CA MET A 38 5.22 -24.95 -14.20
C MET A 38 4.47 -24.75 -12.88
N LEU A 39 5.02 -23.95 -11.95
CA LEU A 39 4.36 -23.64 -10.68
C LEU A 39 3.11 -22.80 -10.92
N SER A 40 3.20 -21.81 -11.82
CA SER A 40 2.06 -20.99 -12.20
C SER A 40 0.92 -21.83 -12.81
N GLY A 41 1.24 -22.71 -13.75
CA GLY A 41 0.26 -23.62 -14.35
C GLY A 41 -0.39 -24.57 -13.32
N LEU A 42 0.39 -25.07 -12.36
CA LEU A 42 -0.15 -25.88 -11.26
C LEU A 42 -1.15 -25.06 -10.41
N LEU A 43 -0.76 -23.85 -9.99
CA LEU A 43 -1.64 -22.98 -9.21
C LEU A 43 -2.90 -22.59 -9.98
N GLU A 44 -2.78 -22.34 -11.29
CA GLU A 44 -3.91 -22.06 -12.16
C GLU A 44 -4.93 -23.21 -12.17
N VAL A 45 -4.46 -24.45 -12.31
CA VAL A 45 -5.32 -25.65 -12.26
C VAL A 45 -5.98 -25.78 -10.89
N LEU A 46 -5.22 -25.64 -9.80
CA LEU A 46 -5.72 -25.79 -8.43
C LEU A 46 -6.76 -24.72 -8.07
N LEU A 47 -6.49 -23.46 -8.41
CA LEU A 47 -7.40 -22.34 -8.14
C LEU A 47 -8.64 -22.37 -9.04
N SER A 48 -8.51 -22.89 -10.27
CA SER A 48 -9.65 -23.05 -11.21
C SER A 48 -10.54 -24.25 -10.91
N ALA A 49 -10.00 -25.31 -10.28
CA ALA A 49 -10.75 -26.53 -9.96
C ALA A 49 -11.97 -26.26 -9.05
N ARG A 50 -11.86 -25.28 -8.14
CA ARG A 50 -12.96 -24.87 -7.26
C ARG A 50 -14.15 -24.28 -8.02
N ASN A 51 -13.90 -23.64 -9.17
CA ASN A 51 -14.95 -23.00 -9.97
C ASN A 51 -15.75 -24.01 -10.79
N ARG A 52 -15.13 -25.11 -11.24
CA ARG A 52 -15.84 -26.17 -12.01
C ARG A 52 -16.90 -26.88 -11.18
N ARG A 53 -16.65 -27.07 -9.88
CA ARG A 53 -17.60 -27.74 -8.97
C ARG A 53 -18.89 -26.94 -8.75
N LYS A 54 -18.86 -25.60 -8.89
CA LYS A 54 -20.03 -24.72 -8.75
C LYS A 54 -20.93 -24.70 -9.99
N GLN A 55 -20.38 -24.92 -11.19
CA GLN A 55 -21.19 -24.95 -12.42
C GLN A 55 -21.98 -26.25 -12.60
N GLY A 56 -21.49 -27.38 -12.07
CA GLY A 56 -22.16 -28.68 -12.19
C GLY A 56 -23.30 -28.94 -11.20
N SER A 57 -23.53 -28.07 -10.20
CA SER A 57 -24.54 -28.29 -9.14
C SER A 57 -25.81 -27.45 -9.28
N SER A 58 -25.99 -26.69 -10.38
CA SER A 58 -27.18 -25.84 -10.59
C SER A 58 -28.30 -26.51 -11.40
N GLU A 59 -28.17 -27.78 -11.81
CA GLU A 59 -29.19 -28.44 -12.64
C GLU A 59 -30.09 -29.46 -11.90
N SER A 60 -29.98 -29.63 -10.58
CA SER A 60 -30.86 -30.56 -9.87
C SER A 60 -31.25 -30.08 -8.47
N GLY A 61 -32.51 -29.61 -8.33
CA GLY A 61 -33.18 -29.53 -7.03
C GLY A 61 -33.71 -28.15 -6.67
N ALA A 62 -34.90 -27.82 -7.18
CA ALA A 62 -35.76 -26.84 -6.54
C ALA A 62 -36.29 -27.42 -5.22
N ALA A 63 -35.92 -26.80 -4.09
CA ALA A 63 -36.65 -26.71 -2.81
C ALA A 63 -35.68 -26.75 -1.61
N HIS A 64 -35.23 -25.58 -1.17
CA HIS A 64 -35.38 -25.08 0.21
C HIS A 64 -34.45 -23.89 0.41
N ALA A 65 -35.06 -22.73 0.62
CA ALA A 65 -34.38 -21.50 0.99
C ALA A 65 -33.89 -21.60 2.44
N HIS A 66 -32.59 -21.75 2.62
CA HIS A 66 -31.89 -21.17 3.76
C HIS A 66 -30.81 -20.26 3.19
N ALA A 67 -30.96 -18.96 3.47
CA ALA A 67 -30.01 -17.92 3.12
C ALA A 67 -28.69 -18.15 3.88
N HIS A 68 -27.85 -19.04 3.37
CA HIS A 68 -26.45 -19.05 3.69
C HIS A 68 -25.81 -17.89 2.93
N ALA A 69 -25.34 -16.89 3.68
CA ALA A 69 -24.49 -15.83 3.17
C ALA A 69 -23.36 -16.46 2.35
N ASN A 70 -23.31 -16.13 1.05
CA ASN A 70 -22.25 -16.59 0.17
C ASN A 70 -20.95 -15.85 0.58
N PRO A 71 -19.85 -16.55 0.91
CA PRO A 71 -18.56 -15.91 1.14
C PRO A 71 -17.95 -15.28 -0.13
N ASP A 72 -18.64 -15.36 -1.28
CA ASP A 72 -18.26 -14.70 -2.53
C ASP A 72 -19.05 -13.37 -2.74
N ASP A 73 -19.99 -12.99 -1.88
CA ASP A 73 -20.60 -11.64 -1.95
C ASP A 73 -19.60 -10.54 -1.51
N ASP A 74 -18.48 -10.93 -0.89
CA ASP A 74 -17.34 -10.05 -0.60
C ASP A 74 -16.50 -9.71 -1.86
N GLU A 75 -16.72 -10.37 -3.01
CA GLU A 75 -16.05 -10.00 -4.28
C GLU A 75 -16.62 -8.71 -4.90
N VAL A 76 -17.75 -8.19 -4.41
CA VAL A 76 -18.46 -7.02 -4.98
C VAL A 76 -18.07 -5.69 -4.30
N LEU A 77 -17.30 -5.71 -3.20
CA LEU A 77 -17.05 -4.52 -2.38
C LEU A 77 -15.83 -3.68 -2.78
N LEU A 78 -15.15 -3.98 -3.91
CA LEU A 78 -13.90 -3.28 -4.28
C LEU A 78 -13.99 -2.32 -5.47
N GLU A 79 -15.16 -2.12 -6.09
CA GLU A 79 -15.27 -1.18 -7.21
C GLU A 79 -16.19 0.00 -6.89
N GLY A 80 -15.56 1.18 -6.77
CA GLY A 80 -16.24 2.46 -6.84
C GLY A 80 -16.90 2.65 -8.21
N GLN A 81 -18.23 2.69 -8.21
CA GLN A 81 -19.11 3.40 -9.13
C GLN A 81 -18.64 3.52 -10.60
N VAL A 82 -18.40 2.38 -11.25
CA VAL A 82 -18.20 2.32 -12.71
C VAL A 82 -19.54 2.28 -13.43
N ARG A 83 -19.62 3.04 -14.53
CA ARG A 83 -20.76 3.25 -15.43
C ARG A 83 -21.50 1.94 -15.74
N ALA A 84 -22.84 1.95 -15.60
CA ALA A 84 -23.68 0.78 -15.81
C ALA A 84 -23.47 0.15 -17.21
N PRO A 85 -23.13 -1.15 -17.32
CA PRO A 85 -22.92 -1.82 -18.61
C PRO A 85 -24.22 -1.88 -19.43
N SER A 86 -24.11 -1.56 -20.72
CA SER A 86 -25.22 -1.43 -21.67
C SER A 86 -25.81 -2.76 -22.18
N SER A 87 -25.06 -3.87 -22.16
CA SER A 87 -25.51 -5.18 -22.66
C SER A 87 -25.26 -6.33 -21.67
N PRO A 88 -26.10 -7.38 -21.64
CA PRO A 88 -25.84 -8.62 -20.90
C PRO A 88 -24.52 -9.31 -21.30
N GLU A 89 -24.06 -9.14 -22.54
CA GLU A 89 -22.79 -9.69 -23.04
C GLU A 89 -21.59 -8.95 -22.44
N ASP A 90 -21.63 -7.62 -22.42
CA ASP A 90 -20.61 -6.77 -21.77
C ASP A 90 -20.42 -7.17 -20.30
N LYS A 91 -21.53 -7.44 -19.59
CA LYS A 91 -21.50 -7.88 -18.19
C LYS A 91 -20.79 -9.21 -18.01
N ARG A 92 -20.94 -10.15 -18.95
CA ARG A 92 -20.30 -11.47 -18.87
C ARG A 92 -18.80 -11.37 -19.17
N GLU A 93 -18.43 -10.57 -20.16
CA GLU A 93 -17.03 -10.36 -20.51
C GLU A 93 -16.25 -9.66 -19.39
N THR A 94 -16.80 -8.60 -18.80
CA THR A 94 -16.17 -7.88 -17.68
C THR A 94 -15.95 -8.82 -16.49
N LYS A 95 -16.97 -9.59 -16.11
CA LYS A 95 -16.85 -10.61 -15.04
C LYS A 95 -15.79 -11.67 -15.33
N ARG A 96 -15.59 -12.05 -16.60
CA ARG A 96 -14.55 -13.01 -16.97
C ARG A 96 -13.16 -12.40 -16.77
N LYS A 97 -12.97 -11.16 -17.24
CA LYS A 97 -11.71 -10.41 -17.07
C LYS A 97 -11.37 -10.17 -15.60
N GLU A 98 -12.35 -9.83 -14.77
CA GLU A 98 -12.18 -9.68 -13.32
C GLU A 98 -11.71 -10.99 -12.66
N LYS A 99 -12.33 -12.12 -13.02
CA LYS A 99 -11.92 -13.44 -12.51
C LYS A 99 -10.50 -13.80 -12.92
N GLU A 100 -10.11 -13.54 -14.16
CA GLU A 100 -8.76 -13.76 -14.66
C GLU A 100 -7.74 -12.88 -13.91
N LYS A 101 -8.06 -11.61 -13.64
CA LYS A 101 -7.22 -10.71 -12.81
C LYS A 101 -7.09 -11.21 -11.37
N MET A 102 -8.21 -11.60 -10.75
CA MET A 102 -8.23 -12.12 -9.38
C MET A 102 -7.42 -13.42 -9.26
N LEU A 103 -7.53 -14.30 -10.25
CA LEU A 103 -6.72 -15.52 -10.33
C LEU A 103 -5.23 -15.19 -10.39
N THR A 104 -4.85 -14.23 -11.22
CA THR A 104 -3.47 -13.74 -11.35
C THR A 104 -2.92 -13.20 -10.03
N ILE A 105 -3.71 -12.37 -9.33
CA ILE A 105 -3.36 -11.85 -7.99
C ILE A 105 -3.18 -13.00 -6.99
N LYS A 106 -4.12 -13.95 -6.94
CA LYS A 106 -4.03 -15.11 -6.04
C LYS A 106 -2.76 -15.94 -6.29
N LYS A 107 -2.40 -16.20 -7.55
CA LYS A 107 -1.15 -16.88 -7.91
C LYS A 107 0.07 -16.11 -7.39
N ALA A 108 0.13 -14.80 -7.65
CA ALA A 108 1.26 -13.97 -7.25
C ALA A 108 1.45 -13.93 -5.73
N VAL A 109 0.36 -13.77 -4.97
CA VAL A 109 0.38 -13.76 -3.50
C VAL A 109 0.85 -15.10 -2.94
N ILE A 110 0.27 -16.22 -3.40
CA ILE A 110 0.64 -17.56 -2.92
C ILE A 110 2.12 -17.83 -3.20
N THR A 111 2.58 -17.57 -4.43
CA THR A 111 3.98 -17.78 -4.78
C THR A 111 4.91 -16.87 -3.96
N SER A 112 4.53 -15.61 -3.71
CA SER A 112 5.32 -14.71 -2.87
C SER A 112 5.46 -15.23 -1.43
N ILE A 113 4.40 -15.79 -0.85
CA ILE A 113 4.44 -16.42 0.49
C ILE A 113 5.39 -17.62 0.50
N LEU A 114 5.27 -18.50 -0.50
CA LEU A 114 6.13 -19.69 -0.64
C LEU A 114 7.60 -19.31 -0.88
N MET A 115 7.84 -18.21 -1.60
CA MET A 115 9.19 -17.73 -1.87
C MET A 115 9.83 -17.09 -0.65
N GLN A 116 9.09 -16.29 0.11
CA GLN A 116 9.58 -15.70 1.36
C GLN A 116 9.94 -16.78 2.38
N SER A 117 9.15 -17.85 2.49
CA SER A 117 9.42 -18.96 3.42
C SER A 117 10.69 -19.73 3.05
N SER A 118 11.04 -19.76 1.76
CA SER A 118 12.25 -20.41 1.25
C SER A 118 13.47 -19.48 1.27
N ASN A 119 13.26 -18.16 1.11
CA ASN A 119 14.30 -17.16 1.08
C ASN A 119 13.79 -15.84 1.67
N GLN A 120 14.35 -15.43 2.80
CA GLN A 120 14.00 -14.17 3.47
C GLN A 120 14.28 -12.92 2.61
N LYS A 121 15.11 -13.04 1.56
CA LYS A 121 15.35 -11.96 0.60
C LYS A 121 14.24 -11.82 -0.46
N ALA A 122 13.27 -12.73 -0.52
CA ALA A 122 12.10 -12.61 -1.39
C ALA A 122 10.90 -12.09 -0.58
N ASN A 123 11.01 -10.86 -0.08
CA ASN A 123 10.10 -10.28 0.91
C ASN A 123 9.43 -8.97 0.44
N ASN A 124 9.50 -8.64 -0.86
CA ASN A 124 8.99 -7.35 -1.36
C ASN A 124 7.49 -7.17 -1.08
N LEU A 125 6.65 -8.11 -1.53
CA LEU A 125 5.20 -8.07 -1.27
C LEU A 125 4.89 -7.98 0.23
N GLN A 126 5.53 -8.83 1.05
CA GLN A 126 5.27 -8.86 2.48
C GLN A 126 5.71 -7.60 3.22
N SER A 127 6.74 -6.92 2.71
CA SER A 127 7.17 -5.65 3.27
C SER A 127 6.12 -4.56 3.04
N LEU A 128 5.54 -4.53 1.84
CA LEU A 128 4.48 -3.57 1.50
C LEU A 128 3.18 -3.87 2.22
N VAL A 129 2.79 -5.15 2.34
CA VAL A 129 1.66 -5.56 3.17
C VAL A 129 1.89 -5.13 4.62
N GLY A 130 3.10 -5.31 5.17
CA GLY A 130 3.43 -4.88 6.53
C GLY A 130 3.34 -3.37 6.73
N ILE A 131 3.88 -2.57 5.80
CA ILE A 131 3.79 -1.10 5.82
C ILE A 131 2.33 -0.65 5.71
N PHE A 132 1.56 -1.25 4.80
CA PHE A 132 0.14 -0.96 4.62
C PHE A 132 -0.66 -1.26 5.90
N LEU A 133 -0.48 -2.44 6.50
CA LEU A 133 -1.15 -2.81 7.75
C LEU A 133 -0.83 -1.82 8.88
N HIS A 134 0.42 -1.39 8.98
CA HIS A 134 0.81 -0.37 9.95
C HIS A 134 0.10 0.97 9.70
N SER A 135 -0.01 1.39 8.43
CA SER A 135 -0.74 2.62 8.06
C SER A 135 -2.23 2.55 8.40
N CYS A 136 -2.83 1.35 8.39
CA CYS A 136 -4.21 1.12 8.82
C CYS A 136 -4.35 0.99 10.35
N CYS A 137 -3.32 1.34 11.13
CA CYS A 137 -3.30 1.18 12.59
C CYS A 137 -3.58 -0.27 13.05
N THR A 138 -3.15 -1.26 12.27
CA THR A 138 -3.37 -2.67 12.61
C THR A 138 -2.63 -3.02 13.91
N PRO A 139 -3.28 -3.66 14.90
CA PRO A 139 -2.63 -4.02 16.14
C PRO A 139 -1.38 -4.89 15.92
N GLU A 140 -0.32 -4.63 16.69
CA GLU A 140 0.96 -5.32 16.56
C GLU A 140 0.84 -6.85 16.63
N ARG A 141 -0.07 -7.36 17.48
CA ARG A 141 -0.32 -8.81 17.59
C ARG A 141 -0.82 -9.43 16.28
N VAL A 142 -1.64 -8.69 15.54
CA VAL A 142 -2.16 -9.13 14.23
C VAL A 142 -1.05 -9.09 13.19
N VAL A 143 -0.26 -8.01 13.14
CA VAL A 143 0.88 -7.91 12.22
C VAL A 143 1.90 -9.03 12.48
N ASN A 144 2.22 -9.31 13.74
CA ASN A 144 3.14 -10.38 14.11
C ASN A 144 2.58 -11.78 13.78
N ALA A 145 1.27 -12.00 13.89
CA ALA A 145 0.65 -13.25 13.45
C ALA A 145 0.77 -13.42 11.92
N LEU A 146 0.46 -12.38 11.16
CA LEU A 146 0.60 -12.39 9.69
C LEU A 146 2.05 -12.54 9.23
N ALA A 147 3.00 -11.99 9.99
CA ALA A 147 4.42 -12.18 9.73
C ALA A 147 4.85 -13.64 9.87
N ARG A 148 4.33 -14.33 10.89
CA ARG A 148 4.58 -15.78 11.08
C ARG A 148 3.91 -16.64 10.00
N MET A 149 2.84 -16.15 9.39
CA MET A 149 2.18 -16.80 8.24
C MET A 149 2.88 -16.52 6.89
N GLY A 150 3.94 -15.68 6.86
CA GLY A 150 4.62 -15.28 5.63
C GLY A 150 3.83 -14.31 4.76
N VAL A 151 2.83 -13.63 5.34
CA VAL A 151 2.00 -12.63 4.64
C VAL A 151 2.56 -11.21 4.82
N SER A 152 3.30 -10.98 5.91
CA SER A 152 3.92 -9.70 6.24
C SER A 152 5.37 -9.90 6.70
N ILE A 153 6.15 -8.82 6.79
CA ILE A 153 7.36 -8.78 7.61
C ILE A 153 7.00 -8.51 9.08
N SER A 154 7.96 -8.70 10.00
CA SER A 154 7.75 -8.41 11.43
C SER A 154 7.47 -6.94 11.69
N MET A 155 6.74 -6.63 12.77
CA MET A 155 6.49 -5.24 13.16
C MET A 155 7.78 -4.43 13.36
N THR A 156 8.82 -5.05 13.93
CA THR A 156 10.15 -4.44 14.06
C THR A 156 10.76 -4.04 12.72
N ALA A 157 10.60 -4.87 11.68
CA ALA A 157 11.06 -4.57 10.34
C ALA A 157 10.21 -3.47 9.68
N VAL A 158 8.89 -3.47 9.90
CA VAL A 158 8.01 -2.37 9.45
C VAL A 158 8.44 -1.03 10.05
N LEU A 159 8.62 -0.96 11.37
CA LEU A 159 9.06 0.26 12.06
C LEU A 159 10.45 0.72 11.59
N THR A 160 11.33 -0.24 11.30
CA THR A 160 12.65 0.06 10.73
C THR A 160 12.51 0.65 9.32
N ALA A 161 11.64 0.10 8.48
CA ALA A 161 11.35 0.63 7.15
C ALA A 161 10.79 2.05 7.23
N ILE A 162 9.81 2.29 8.12
CA ILE A 162 9.24 3.63 8.33
C ILE A 162 10.32 4.61 8.77
N LYS A 163 11.20 4.23 9.70
CA LYS A 163 12.32 5.07 10.12
C LYS A 163 13.26 5.42 8.96
N SER A 164 13.59 4.44 8.12
CA SER A 164 14.42 4.66 6.93
C SER A 164 13.75 5.60 5.93
N LEU A 165 12.47 5.39 5.65
CA LEU A 165 11.66 6.25 4.77
C LEU A 165 11.57 7.68 5.31
N SER A 166 11.32 7.86 6.61
CA SER A 166 11.29 9.18 7.25
C SER A 166 12.64 9.89 7.18
N ASN A 167 13.75 9.16 7.33
CA ASN A 167 15.09 9.71 7.18
C ASN A 167 15.37 10.13 5.73
N GLU A 168 14.91 9.36 4.74
CA GLU A 168 15.02 9.69 3.32
C GLU A 168 14.18 10.91 2.95
N ALA A 169 12.93 10.98 3.44
CA ALA A 169 12.07 12.13 3.27
C ALA A 169 12.69 13.39 3.89
N SER A 170 13.24 13.28 5.10
CA SER A 170 13.93 14.40 5.77
C SER A 170 15.16 14.88 4.99
N ARG A 171 15.94 13.94 4.41
CA ARG A 171 17.06 14.27 3.54
C ARG A 171 16.59 14.99 2.28
N SER A 172 15.58 14.46 1.61
CA SER A 172 14.99 15.05 0.40
C SER A 172 14.44 16.47 0.66
N LEU A 173 13.77 16.68 1.80
CA LEU A 173 13.28 18.00 2.21
C LEU A 173 14.42 18.98 2.49
N ARG A 174 15.50 18.52 3.14
CA ARG A 174 16.68 19.35 3.39
C ARG A 174 17.38 19.74 2.09
N GLU A 175 17.56 18.79 1.17
CA GLU A 175 18.14 19.04 -0.15
C GLU A 175 17.29 20.05 -0.92
N LEU A 176 15.97 19.88 -0.93
CA LEU A 176 15.03 20.83 -1.53
C LEU A 176 15.15 22.22 -0.88
N GLY A 177 15.17 22.32 0.45
CA GLY A 177 15.33 23.58 1.16
C GLY A 177 16.66 24.29 0.83
N GLN A 178 17.76 23.53 0.71
CA GLN A 178 19.07 24.06 0.33
C GLN A 178 19.11 24.62 -1.09
N THR A 179 18.19 24.22 -1.98
CA THR A 179 18.08 24.83 -3.30
C THR A 179 17.62 26.29 -3.23
N LEU A 180 16.92 26.69 -2.16
CA LEU A 180 16.16 27.94 -2.04
C LEU A 180 15.10 28.10 -3.15
N LEU A 181 14.68 26.99 -3.76
CA LEU A 181 13.64 26.93 -4.79
C LEU A 181 12.41 26.20 -4.25
N ALA A 182 12.05 26.47 -3.00
CA ALA A 182 10.91 25.90 -2.33
C ALA A 182 10.08 27.00 -1.65
N SER A 183 8.76 26.87 -1.74
CA SER A 183 7.81 27.64 -0.94
C SER A 183 7.51 26.89 0.35
N TYR A 184 7.35 27.64 1.44
CA TYR A 184 6.96 27.11 2.73
C TYR A 184 5.49 27.46 2.99
N ALA A 185 4.69 26.48 3.34
CA ALA A 185 3.33 26.69 3.84
C ALA A 185 3.27 26.14 5.27
N TYR A 186 2.84 26.98 6.21
CA TYR A 186 2.63 26.59 7.59
C TYR A 186 1.13 26.54 7.87
N ASP A 187 0.71 25.51 8.60
CA ASP A 187 -0.67 25.37 9.04
C ASP A 187 -0.71 24.94 10.51
N ASN A 188 -1.59 25.58 11.28
CA ASN A 188 -1.79 25.28 12.69
C ASN A 188 -3.04 24.39 12.81
N PHE A 189 -2.90 23.24 13.44
CA PHE A 189 -4.00 22.31 13.62
C PHE A 189 -4.02 21.74 15.03
N ASP A 190 -5.23 21.46 15.50
CA ASP A 190 -5.47 20.90 16.82
C ASP A 190 -5.76 19.41 16.71
N VAL A 191 -4.99 18.60 17.43
CA VAL A 191 -5.20 17.15 17.50
C VAL A 191 -5.75 16.79 18.85
N ASN A 192 -6.95 16.21 18.87
CA ASN A 192 -7.51 15.63 20.09
C ASN A 192 -7.05 14.18 20.24
N LEU A 193 -5.96 13.97 21.00
CA LEU A 193 -5.40 12.66 21.30
C LEU A 193 -6.24 11.98 22.40
N LYS A 194 -7.22 11.17 21.99
CA LYS A 194 -8.03 10.38 22.93
C LYS A 194 -7.13 9.42 23.70
N THR A 195 -7.06 9.58 25.01
CA THR A 195 -6.35 8.65 25.90
C THR A 195 -7.20 7.39 26.11
N SER A 196 -6.59 6.21 26.02
CA SER A 196 -7.29 4.93 26.23
C SER A 196 -7.71 4.70 27.67
N MET A 197 -7.10 5.41 28.64
CA MET A 197 -7.48 5.40 30.05
C MET A 197 -7.43 6.83 30.60
N PRO A 198 -8.57 7.43 30.99
CA PRO A 198 -8.57 8.71 31.67
C PRO A 198 -7.95 8.53 33.06
N VAL A 199 -6.86 9.24 33.34
CA VAL A 199 -6.28 9.32 34.69
C VAL A 199 -7.03 10.43 35.43
N VAL A 200 -7.49 10.14 36.65
CA VAL A 200 -8.27 11.05 37.51
C VAL A 200 -7.59 12.41 37.71
N GLU A 201 -6.26 12.45 37.61
CA GLU A 201 -5.45 13.64 37.88
C GLU A 201 -5.30 14.61 36.69
N ASN A 202 -5.64 14.20 35.46
CA ASN A 202 -5.63 15.10 34.28
C ASN A 202 -6.70 14.72 33.24
N PRO A 203 -8.00 14.91 33.55
CA PRO A 203 -9.08 14.48 32.67
C PRO A 203 -9.26 15.31 31.38
N PHE A 204 -8.48 16.37 31.14
CA PHE A 204 -8.84 17.38 30.12
C PHE A 204 -7.76 17.79 29.10
N GLU A 205 -6.51 17.33 29.19
CA GLU A 205 -5.46 17.79 28.26
C GLU A 205 -5.20 16.82 27.10
N THR A 206 -6.28 16.45 26.40
CA THR A 206 -6.22 15.62 25.19
C THR A 206 -5.98 16.45 23.93
N LEU A 207 -6.28 17.76 23.97
CA LEU A 207 -6.04 18.67 22.85
C LEU A 207 -4.55 19.04 22.77
N LYS A 208 -3.93 18.84 21.62
CA LYS A 208 -2.56 19.25 21.30
C LYS A 208 -2.57 20.24 20.14
N HIS A 209 -2.02 21.42 20.38
CA HIS A 209 -1.80 22.43 19.35
C HIS A 209 -0.49 22.12 18.62
N LEU A 210 -0.55 21.89 17.31
CA LEU A 210 0.59 21.55 16.48
C LEU A 210 0.68 22.50 15.28
N THR A 211 1.90 22.83 14.88
CA THR A 211 2.17 23.52 13.61
C THR A 211 2.79 22.53 12.65
N SER A 212 2.15 22.34 11.51
CA SER A 212 2.73 21.61 10.37
C SER A 212 3.40 22.57 9.41
N GLY A 213 4.40 22.06 8.69
CA GLY A 213 5.08 22.77 7.61
C GLY A 213 5.13 21.90 6.37
N LEU A 214 4.78 22.46 5.23
CA LEU A 214 4.88 21.84 3.92
C LEU A 214 5.90 22.60 3.06
N LEU A 215 6.84 21.88 2.47
CA LEU A 215 7.76 22.43 1.47
C LEU A 215 7.24 22.05 0.08
N ILE A 216 6.93 23.05 -0.72
CA ILE A 216 6.46 22.90 -2.10
C ILE A 216 7.59 23.33 -3.02
N ARG A 217 8.06 22.44 -3.90
CA ARG A 217 9.06 22.81 -4.90
C ARG A 217 8.49 23.87 -5.84
N LEU A 218 9.26 24.93 -6.09
CA LEU A 218 8.92 25.92 -7.12
C LEU A 218 9.19 25.30 -8.49
N GLU A 219 8.13 24.86 -9.17
CA GLU A 219 8.20 24.28 -10.52
C GLU A 219 8.30 25.35 -11.62
N HIS A 220 8.17 24.95 -12.90
CA HIS A 220 8.08 25.86 -14.06
C HIS A 220 9.34 26.67 -14.38
N GLY A 221 10.53 26.11 -14.15
CA GLY A 221 11.79 26.76 -14.52
C GLY A 221 12.16 27.94 -13.63
N VAL A 222 11.60 28.04 -12.42
CA VAL A 222 12.05 29.01 -11.42
C VAL A 222 13.50 28.74 -11.07
N THR A 223 14.34 29.77 -11.22
CA THR A 223 15.76 29.75 -10.87
C THR A 223 16.02 30.72 -9.72
N ARG A 224 17.21 30.63 -9.11
CA ARG A 224 17.61 31.55 -8.03
C ARG A 224 17.61 33.01 -8.48
N GLU A 225 17.88 33.28 -9.75
CA GLU A 225 17.87 34.63 -10.32
C GLU A 225 16.49 35.29 -10.28
N HIS A 226 15.43 34.48 -10.38
CA HIS A 226 14.05 34.98 -10.25
C HIS A 226 13.74 35.37 -8.80
N LEU A 227 14.50 34.88 -7.82
CA LEU A 227 14.31 35.13 -6.39
C LEU A 227 15.33 36.12 -5.81
N LYS A 228 16.14 36.80 -6.62
CA LYS A 228 17.18 37.74 -6.16
C LYS A 228 16.66 38.89 -5.28
N CYS A 229 15.42 39.31 -5.51
CA CYS A 229 14.77 40.37 -4.72
C CYS A 229 14.07 39.84 -3.45
N SER A 230 14.05 38.53 -3.20
CA SER A 230 13.36 37.94 -2.05
C SER A 230 13.89 38.46 -0.72
N ALA A 231 15.20 38.65 -0.59
CA ALA A 231 15.82 39.21 0.62
C ALA A 231 15.41 40.68 0.84
N GLU A 232 15.35 41.47 -0.24
CA GLU A 232 14.94 42.88 -0.16
C GLU A 232 13.46 43.01 0.16
N LEU A 233 12.60 42.20 -0.47
CA LEU A 233 11.18 42.10 -0.14
C LEU A 233 10.98 41.67 1.31
N TRP A 234 11.76 40.70 1.78
CA TRP A 234 11.70 40.25 3.16
C TRP A 234 12.02 41.38 4.14
N ALA A 235 13.11 42.12 3.91
CA ALA A 235 13.55 43.21 4.77
C ALA A 235 12.59 44.42 4.79
N LYS A 236 11.85 44.66 3.70
CA LYS A 236 10.91 45.79 3.58
C LYS A 236 9.47 45.44 3.97
N SER A 237 9.15 44.17 4.16
CA SER A 237 7.80 43.74 4.49
C SER A 237 7.45 44.14 5.92
N HIS A 238 6.32 44.83 6.10
CA HIS A 238 5.76 45.18 7.42
C HIS A 238 5.18 43.98 8.16
N LEU A 239 5.02 42.83 7.47
CA LEU A 239 4.50 41.58 8.04
C LEU A 239 5.60 40.67 8.56
N ASN A 240 6.87 40.97 8.23
CA ASN A 240 7.99 40.16 8.69
C ASN A 240 8.49 40.69 10.03
N PRO A 241 8.75 39.80 11.01
CA PRO A 241 9.23 40.17 12.34
C PRO A 241 10.65 40.73 12.35
#